data_AF-A0A6I9PYC1-F1
#
_entry.id   AF-A0A6I9PYC1-F1
#
_cell.length_a   1.000
_cell.length_b   1.000
_cell.length_c   1.000
_cell.angle_alpha   90.00
_cell.angle_beta   90.00
_cell.angle_gamma   90.00
#
_symmetry.space_group_name_H-M   'P 1'
#
loop_
_entity.id
_entity.type
_entity.pdbx_description
1 polymer ?
#
loop_
_entity_poly.entity_id
_entity_poly.type
_entity_poly.pdbx_seq_one_letter_code
_entity_poly.pdbx_strand_id
1 'polypeptide(L)'
;MDQQGYGGASSSMSYSQRVMVNGISPPNLSEEDIDYLRTELTKVEDEIQTLRQVLLVKEKYATEIRSELGLTPFSNIKQNLSKGWQEVQTSTPYLTASATLDDISNSNIVVRTRESFFHAGHLTTSALSNMGVSITRRLADMRALPLPSPPRLSHTMSVPSMR
;
A
#
# COMPACT_ATOMS: atom_id res chain seq x y z
N MET A 1 16.23 45.25 -7.24
CA MET A 1 15.86 43.99 -7.92
C MET A 1 17.14 43.50 -8.55
N ASP A 2 17.96 42.86 -7.74
CA ASP A 2 19.34 42.54 -8.08
C ASP A 2 19.39 41.04 -8.34
N GLN A 3 19.45 40.67 -9.63
CA GLN A 3 19.61 39.30 -10.06
C GLN A 3 21.07 38.90 -9.84
N GLN A 4 21.29 38.10 -8.80
CA GLN A 4 22.56 37.48 -8.47
C GLN A 4 22.77 36.30 -9.42
N GLY A 5 23.72 36.45 -10.34
CA GLY A 5 24.12 35.42 -11.28
C GLY A 5 24.71 34.21 -10.56
N TYR A 6 24.13 33.04 -10.78
CA TYR A 6 24.72 31.76 -10.42
C TYR A 6 25.87 31.47 -11.40
N GLY A 7 27.05 31.99 -11.09
CA GLY A 7 28.31 31.56 -11.68
C GLY A 7 28.70 30.20 -11.09
N GLY A 8 28.17 29.12 -11.66
CA GLY A 8 28.65 27.77 -11.41
C GLY A 8 30.07 27.65 -11.95
N ALA A 9 31.06 27.89 -11.09
CA ALA A 9 32.44 27.56 -11.39
C ALA A 9 32.54 26.04 -11.51
N SER A 10 32.56 25.53 -12.74
CA SER A 10 33.05 24.19 -13.03
C SER A 10 34.48 24.12 -12.52
N SER A 11 34.67 23.55 -11.32
CA SER A 11 35.98 23.19 -10.81
C SER A 11 36.58 22.20 -11.79
N SER A 12 37.43 22.71 -12.68
CA SER A 12 38.30 21.93 -13.55
C SER A 12 39.14 21.03 -12.66
N MET A 13 38.72 19.78 -12.51
CA MET A 13 39.49 18.70 -11.93
C MET A 13 40.66 18.45 -12.88
N SER A 14 41.72 19.23 -12.71
CA SER A 14 43.01 19.03 -13.36
C SER A 14 43.64 17.77 -12.78
N TYR A 15 43.10 16.61 -13.15
CA TYR A 15 43.82 15.35 -13.04
C TYR A 15 45.09 15.53 -13.84
N SER A 16 46.22 15.41 -13.15
CA SER A 16 47.56 15.61 -13.67
C SER A 16 47.71 14.96 -15.04
N GLN A 17 47.74 15.79 -16.09
CA GLN A 17 48.19 15.42 -17.41
C GLN A 17 49.70 15.15 -17.33
N ARG A 18 50.06 13.99 -16.79
CA ARG A 18 51.38 13.40 -17.04
C ARG A 18 51.28 12.64 -18.36
N VAL A 19 51.54 13.40 -19.42
CA VAL A 19 52.23 12.95 -20.64
C VAL A 19 51.80 11.57 -21.14
N MET A 20 50.66 11.51 -21.84
CA MET A 20 50.49 10.51 -22.90
C MET A 20 51.10 11.07 -24.17
N VAL A 21 52.43 11.04 -24.25
CA VAL A 21 53.15 11.20 -25.52
C VAL A 21 53.43 9.80 -26.03
N ASN A 22 52.79 9.52 -27.17
CA ASN A 22 53.03 8.42 -28.11
C ASN A 22 52.49 7.03 -27.75
N GLY A 23 51.55 6.58 -28.58
CA GLY A 23 51.24 5.17 -28.75
C GLY A 23 52.45 4.43 -29.33
N ILE A 24 53.19 3.74 -28.47
CA ILE A 24 54.26 2.80 -28.83
C ILE A 24 54.14 1.64 -27.83
N SER A 25 53.92 0.42 -28.34
CA SER A 25 54.02 -0.84 -27.58
C SER A 25 55.29 -0.83 -26.72
N PRO A 26 55.28 -1.24 -25.43
CA PRO A 26 56.35 -0.90 -24.50
C PRO A 26 57.67 -1.59 -24.93
N PRO A 27 58.70 -0.84 -25.37
CA PRO A 27 60.01 -1.40 -25.61
C PRO A 27 60.90 -1.06 -24.41
N ASN A 28 61.32 -2.09 -23.65
CA ASN A 28 62.33 -2.00 -22.58
C ASN A 28 62.02 -1.02 -21.42
N LEU A 29 60.98 -1.29 -20.63
CA LEU A 29 60.97 -0.82 -19.25
C LEU A 29 61.94 -1.69 -18.45
N SER A 30 62.82 -1.07 -17.64
CA SER A 30 63.65 -1.81 -16.68
C SER A 30 62.75 -2.62 -15.75
N GLU A 31 63.20 -3.79 -15.29
CA GLU A 31 62.44 -4.61 -14.33
C GLU A 31 62.08 -3.80 -13.07
N GLU A 32 62.97 -2.89 -12.67
CA GLU A 32 62.76 -1.94 -11.56
C GLU A 32 61.61 -0.95 -11.83
N ASP A 33 61.46 -0.47 -13.06
CA ASP A 33 60.38 0.47 -13.43
C ASP A 33 59.01 -0.24 -13.41
N ILE A 34 58.98 -1.50 -13.83
CA ILE A 34 57.77 -2.33 -13.82
C ILE A 34 57.32 -2.60 -12.38
N ASP A 35 58.25 -2.95 -11.49
CA ASP A 35 57.95 -3.19 -10.08
C ASP A 35 57.54 -1.91 -9.33
N TYR A 36 58.15 -0.77 -9.66
CA TYR A 36 57.70 0.53 -9.17
C TYR A 36 56.26 0.83 -9.58
N LEU A 37 55.94 0.67 -10.88
CA LEU A 37 54.58 0.92 -11.39
C LEU A 37 53.55 -0.02 -10.77
N ARG A 38 53.90 -1.29 -10.50
CA ARG A 38 53.03 -2.22 -9.77
C ARG A 38 52.74 -1.74 -8.36
N THR A 39 53.78 -1.28 -7.65
CA THR A 39 53.64 -0.78 -6.28
C THR A 39 52.78 0.49 -6.23
N GLU A 40 53.02 1.43 -7.14
CA GLU A 40 52.23 2.66 -7.21
C GLU A 40 50.78 2.38 -7.63
N LEU A 41 50.56 1.43 -8.55
CA LEU A 41 49.22 0.98 -8.92
C LEU A 41 48.46 0.42 -7.71
N THR A 42 49.07 -0.49 -6.96
CA THR A 42 48.45 -1.06 -5.74
C THR A 42 48.10 0.03 -4.73
N LYS A 43 49.00 1.00 -4.51
CA LYS A 43 48.75 2.13 -3.61
C LYS A 43 47.58 2.99 -4.08
N VAL A 44 47.49 3.28 -5.37
CA VAL A 44 46.36 4.04 -5.96
C VAL A 44 45.06 3.25 -5.83
N GLU A 45 45.08 1.94 -6.03
CA GLU A 45 43.92 1.08 -5.84
C GLU A 45 43.41 1.10 -4.38
N ASP A 46 44.31 1.05 -3.41
CA ASP A 46 43.98 1.16 -1.98
C ASP A 46 43.40 2.54 -1.61
N GLU A 47 43.95 3.62 -2.16
CA GLU A 47 43.40 4.96 -1.99
C GLU A 47 41.98 5.05 -2.59
N ILE A 48 41.78 4.51 -3.79
CA ILE A 48 40.45 4.46 -4.43
C ILE A 48 39.46 3.69 -3.56
N GLN A 49 39.85 2.54 -2.98
CA GLN A 49 38.99 1.78 -2.08
C GLN A 49 38.64 2.59 -0.83
N THR A 50 39.63 3.24 -0.22
CA THR A 50 39.43 4.09 0.95
C THR A 50 38.47 5.25 0.64
N LEU A 51 38.67 5.93 -0.50
CA LEU A 51 37.82 7.04 -0.93
C LEU A 51 36.37 6.59 -1.17
N ARG A 52 36.16 5.40 -1.77
CA ARG A 52 34.82 4.81 -1.92
C ARG A 52 34.16 4.57 -0.57
N GLN A 53 34.90 4.04 0.40
CA GLN A 53 34.37 3.80 1.74
C GLN A 53 33.99 5.11 2.44
N VAL A 54 34.86 6.13 2.36
CA VAL A 54 34.58 7.46 2.92
C VAL A 54 33.34 8.07 2.25
N LEU A 55 33.25 7.98 0.92
CA LEU A 55 32.11 8.48 0.17
C LEU A 55 30.81 7.82 0.61
N LEU A 56 30.79 6.49 0.73
CA LEU A 56 29.62 5.74 1.20
C LEU A 56 29.16 6.19 2.59
N VAL A 57 30.10 6.43 3.52
CA VAL A 57 29.79 6.96 4.85
C VAL A 57 29.20 8.37 4.76
N LYS A 58 29.75 9.24 3.89
CA LYS A 58 29.26 10.60 3.68
C LYS A 58 27.88 10.64 3.01
N GLU A 59 27.63 9.78 2.03
CA GLU A 59 26.33 9.64 1.40
C GLU A 59 25.26 9.22 2.41
N LYS A 60 25.58 8.22 3.26
CA LYS A 60 24.71 7.82 4.36
C LYS A 60 24.44 8.99 5.32
N TYR A 61 25.47 9.69 5.76
CA TYR A 61 25.30 10.86 6.64
C TYR A 61 24.45 11.97 5.99
N ALA A 62 24.62 12.22 4.69
CA ALA A 62 23.78 13.16 3.95
C ALA A 62 22.32 12.67 3.83
N THR A 63 22.06 11.37 3.74
CA THR A 63 20.69 10.83 3.82
C THR A 63 20.08 11.05 5.21
N GLU A 64 20.87 10.90 6.26
CA GLU A 64 20.44 11.08 7.65
C GLU A 64 20.09 12.54 7.94
N ILE A 65 20.96 13.49 7.57
CA ILE A 65 20.65 14.93 7.65
C ILE A 65 19.39 15.28 6.85
N ARG A 66 19.23 14.75 5.63
CA ARG A 66 18.00 14.98 4.84
C ARG A 66 16.76 14.46 5.55
N SER A 67 16.87 13.34 6.26
CA SER A 67 15.78 12.78 7.06
C SER A 67 15.45 13.68 8.26
N GLU A 68 16.46 14.13 9.00
CA GLU A 68 16.29 15.07 10.13
C GLU A 68 15.68 16.41 9.69
N LEU A 69 16.07 16.91 8.52
CA LEU A 69 15.49 18.11 7.91
C LEU A 69 14.09 17.89 7.30
N GLY A 70 13.57 16.66 7.33
CA GLY A 70 12.26 16.34 6.76
C GLY A 70 12.21 16.34 5.23
N LEU A 71 13.36 16.33 4.56
CA LEU A 71 13.52 16.26 3.09
C LEU A 71 13.54 14.81 2.58
N THR A 72 12.89 13.90 3.29
CA THR A 72 12.81 12.49 2.89
C THR A 72 11.99 12.39 1.59
N PRO A 73 12.35 11.52 0.62
CA PRO A 73 11.58 11.37 -0.61
C PRO A 73 10.08 11.12 -0.36
N PHE A 74 9.75 10.43 0.73
CA PHE A 74 8.37 10.10 1.10
C PHE A 74 7.59 11.25 1.77
N SER A 75 8.25 12.15 2.52
CA SER A 75 7.56 13.26 3.20
C SER A 75 6.99 14.26 2.20
N ASN A 76 7.77 14.57 1.15
CA ASN A 76 7.36 15.43 0.04
C ASN A 76 6.18 14.83 -0.73
N ILE A 77 6.22 13.53 -1.05
CA ILE A 77 5.13 12.85 -1.76
C ILE A 77 3.84 12.86 -0.92
N LYS A 78 3.93 12.50 0.38
CA LYS A 78 2.78 12.49 1.28
C LYS A 78 2.13 13.87 1.38
N GLN A 79 2.93 14.92 1.57
CA GLN A 79 2.40 16.28 1.65
C GLN A 79 1.77 16.75 0.34
N ASN A 80 2.40 16.52 -0.81
CA ASN A 80 1.86 16.94 -2.10
C ASN A 80 0.57 16.17 -2.46
N LEU A 81 0.50 14.87 -2.17
CA LEU A 81 -0.74 14.10 -2.36
C LEU A 81 -1.86 14.56 -1.42
N SER A 82 -1.56 14.76 -0.12
CA SER A 82 -2.56 15.25 0.82
C SER A 82 -3.09 16.62 0.42
N LYS A 83 -2.21 17.53 -0.03
CA LYS A 83 -2.62 18.85 -0.53
C LYS A 83 -3.44 18.74 -1.82
N GLY A 84 -2.95 18.02 -2.84
CA GLY A 84 -3.68 17.85 -4.10
C GLY A 84 -5.05 17.18 -3.92
N TRP A 85 -5.16 16.23 -2.99
CA TRP A 85 -6.45 15.62 -2.64
C TRP A 85 -7.40 16.62 -1.97
N GLN A 86 -6.91 17.40 -0.99
CA GLN A 86 -7.70 18.45 -0.34
C GLN A 86 -8.12 19.54 -1.34
N GLU A 87 -7.22 19.93 -2.25
CA GLU A 87 -7.51 20.89 -3.31
C GLU A 87 -8.61 20.38 -4.26
N VAL A 88 -8.59 19.09 -4.60
CA VAL A 88 -9.67 18.49 -5.39
C VAL A 88 -11.00 18.50 -4.63
N GLN A 89 -11.00 18.11 -3.34
CA GLN A 89 -12.22 18.11 -2.52
C GLN A 89 -12.80 19.51 -2.27
N THR A 90 -11.95 20.53 -2.25
CA THR A 90 -12.36 21.93 -2.05
C THR A 90 -12.55 22.67 -3.37
N SER A 91 -12.25 22.03 -4.50
CA SER A 91 -12.34 22.67 -5.81
C SER A 91 -13.79 22.99 -6.15
N THR A 92 -14.00 24.14 -6.78
CA THR A 92 -15.30 24.59 -7.28
C THR A 92 -16.04 23.56 -8.15
N PRO A 93 -15.41 22.85 -9.12
CA PRO A 93 -16.11 21.83 -9.89
C PRO A 93 -16.52 20.62 -9.03
N TYR A 94 -15.68 20.17 -8.09
CA TYR A 94 -16.04 19.08 -7.18
C TYR A 94 -17.18 19.48 -6.25
N LEU A 95 -17.11 20.67 -5.64
CA LEU A 95 -18.17 21.19 -4.78
C LEU A 95 -19.47 21.37 -5.55
N THR A 96 -19.41 21.93 -6.75
CA THR A 96 -20.59 22.11 -7.62
C THR A 96 -21.19 20.78 -8.02
N ALA A 97 -20.37 19.79 -8.39
CA ALA A 97 -20.83 18.45 -8.72
C ALA A 97 -21.42 17.73 -7.50
N SER A 98 -20.81 17.85 -6.32
CA SER A 98 -21.31 17.27 -5.08
C SER A 98 -22.63 17.91 -4.64
N ALA A 99 -22.75 19.25 -4.72
CA ALA A 99 -23.98 19.96 -4.42
C ALA A 99 -25.09 19.61 -5.42
N THR A 100 -24.76 19.46 -6.71
CA THR A 100 -25.72 19.04 -7.74
C THR A 100 -26.14 17.58 -7.52
N LEU A 101 -25.21 16.70 -7.16
CA LEU A 101 -25.52 15.31 -6.86
C LEU A 101 -26.37 15.19 -5.59
N ASP A 102 -26.09 16.00 -4.56
CA ASP A 102 -26.91 16.08 -3.37
C ASP A 102 -28.29 16.63 -3.70
N ASP A 103 -28.42 17.64 -4.54
CA ASP A 103 -29.70 18.16 -5.00
C ASP A 103 -30.50 17.11 -5.79
N ILE A 104 -29.84 16.36 -6.68
CA ILE A 104 -30.45 15.25 -7.43
C ILE A 104 -30.81 14.08 -6.50
N SER A 105 -29.95 13.74 -5.54
CA SER A 105 -30.15 12.64 -4.59
C SER A 105 -31.29 12.94 -3.62
N ASN A 106 -31.37 14.19 -3.14
CA ASN A 106 -32.47 14.70 -2.32
C ASN A 106 -33.70 15.09 -3.14
N SER A 107 -33.63 15.00 -4.47
CA SER A 107 -34.78 15.29 -5.32
C SER A 107 -35.93 14.36 -4.97
N ASN A 108 -37.13 14.93 -5.01
CA ASN A 108 -38.36 14.23 -4.64
C ASN A 108 -38.56 12.94 -5.45
N ILE A 109 -38.03 12.83 -6.67
CA ILE A 109 -38.11 11.64 -7.51
C ILE A 109 -37.14 10.54 -7.05
N VAL A 110 -35.87 10.88 -6.77
CA VAL A 110 -34.86 9.89 -6.33
C VAL A 110 -35.16 9.42 -4.91
N VAL A 111 -35.54 10.32 -4.00
CA VAL A 111 -35.98 9.99 -2.64
C VAL A 111 -37.23 9.12 -2.67
N ARG A 112 -38.27 9.51 -3.41
CA ARG A 112 -39.50 8.70 -3.54
C ARG A 112 -39.23 7.33 -4.15
N THR A 113 -38.32 7.23 -5.11
CA THR A 113 -37.93 5.94 -5.73
C THR A 113 -37.18 5.07 -4.72
N ARG A 114 -36.24 5.65 -3.95
CA ARG A 114 -35.52 4.98 -2.87
C ARG A 114 -36.48 4.47 -1.81
N GLU A 115 -37.39 5.32 -1.33
CA GLU A 115 -38.43 4.97 -0.37
C GLU A 115 -39.36 3.89 -0.89
N SER A 116 -39.80 3.98 -2.16
CA SER A 116 -40.67 2.98 -2.80
C SER A 116 -39.96 1.64 -2.96
N PHE A 117 -38.66 1.65 -3.29
CA PHE A 117 -37.84 0.45 -3.39
C PHE A 117 -37.63 -0.21 -2.02
N PHE A 118 -37.36 0.57 -0.98
CA PHE A 118 -37.29 0.06 0.40
C PHE A 118 -38.63 -0.46 0.89
N HIS A 119 -39.73 0.22 0.59
CA HIS A 119 -41.08 -0.24 0.92
C HIS A 119 -41.37 -1.59 0.26
N ALA A 120 -41.12 -1.73 -1.04
CA ALA A 120 -41.32 -2.99 -1.76
C ALA A 120 -40.38 -4.11 -1.29
N GLY A 121 -39.12 -3.77 -0.99
CA GLY A 121 -38.12 -4.70 -0.47
C GLY A 121 -38.47 -5.21 0.92
N HIS A 122 -38.97 -4.34 1.81
CA HIS A 122 -39.40 -4.74 3.15
C HIS A 122 -40.64 -5.64 3.12
N LEU A 123 -41.61 -5.33 2.24
CA LEU A 123 -42.80 -6.16 2.05
C LEU A 123 -42.42 -7.57 1.51
N THR A 124 -41.48 -7.63 0.57
CA THR A 124 -40.97 -8.91 0.02
C THR A 124 -40.15 -9.69 1.05
N THR A 125 -39.28 -9.02 1.81
CA THR A 125 -38.46 -9.64 2.86
C THR A 125 -39.33 -10.20 3.99
N SER A 126 -40.40 -9.48 4.34
CA SER A 126 -41.38 -9.95 5.33
C SER A 126 -42.14 -11.18 4.83
N ALA A 127 -42.54 -11.20 3.55
CA ALA A 127 -43.19 -12.36 2.94
C ALA A 127 -42.25 -13.58 2.84
N LEU A 128 -40.99 -13.37 2.46
CA LEU A 128 -39.97 -14.42 2.33
C LEU A 128 -39.61 -15.01 3.71
N SER A 129 -39.51 -14.16 4.73
CA SER A 129 -39.31 -14.59 6.12
C SER A 129 -40.49 -15.45 6.62
N ASN A 130 -41.73 -15.05 6.33
CA ASN A 130 -42.92 -15.83 6.70
C ASN A 130 -42.98 -17.20 5.99
N MET A 131 -42.58 -17.26 4.72
CA MET A 131 -42.47 -18.52 3.96
C MET A 131 -41.32 -19.40 4.47
N GLY A 132 -40.18 -18.81 4.85
CA GLY A 132 -39.05 -19.54 5.42
C GLY A 132 -39.37 -20.17 6.77
N VAL A 133 -40.10 -19.44 7.62
CA VAL A 133 -40.57 -19.95 8.93
C VAL A 133 -41.58 -21.08 8.75
N SER A 134 -42.50 -21.00 7.79
CA SER A 134 -43.48 -22.07 7.55
C SER A 134 -42.85 -23.33 6.96
N ILE A 135 -41.88 -23.20 6.06
CA ILE A 135 -41.08 -24.34 5.53
C ILE A 135 -40.26 -24.98 6.66
N THR A 136 -39.57 -24.17 7.46
CA THR A 136 -38.74 -24.65 8.58
C THR A 136 -39.61 -25.35 9.63
N ARG A 137 -40.81 -24.81 9.91
CA ARG A 137 -41.78 -25.43 10.81
C ARG A 137 -42.29 -26.75 10.26
N ARG A 138 -42.63 -26.84 8.97
CA ARG A 138 -43.07 -28.10 8.34
C ARG A 138 -41.98 -29.18 8.37
N LEU A 139 -40.72 -28.80 8.16
CA LEU A 139 -39.56 -29.69 8.32
C LEU A 139 -39.33 -30.10 9.78
N ALA A 140 -39.48 -29.17 10.72
CA ALA A 140 -39.38 -29.44 12.15
C ALA A 140 -40.47 -30.39 12.65
N ASP A 141 -41.69 -30.27 12.12
CA ASP A 141 -42.82 -31.15 12.44
C ASP A 141 -42.60 -32.56 11.85
N MET A 142 -42.04 -32.67 10.63
CA MET A 142 -41.71 -33.97 10.02
C MET A 142 -40.61 -34.73 10.78
N ARG A 143 -39.58 -34.04 11.28
CA ARG A 143 -38.55 -34.67 12.13
C ARG A 143 -39.02 -35.00 13.55
N ALA A 144 -40.16 -34.43 13.98
CA ALA A 144 -40.72 -34.66 15.30
C ALA A 144 -41.70 -35.85 15.35
N LEU A 145 -41.83 -36.62 14.26
CA LEU A 145 -42.55 -37.89 14.30
C LEU A 145 -41.90 -38.81 15.34
N PRO A 146 -42.66 -39.37 16.31
CA PRO A 146 -42.13 -40.26 17.32
C PRO A 146 -41.48 -41.47 16.65
N LEU A 147 -40.19 -41.70 16.89
CA LEU A 147 -39.56 -42.95 16.52
C LEU A 147 -40.35 -44.11 17.16
N PRO A 148 -40.57 -45.24 16.45
CA PRO A 148 -41.21 -46.41 17.01
C PRO A 148 -40.44 -46.81 18.27
N SER A 149 -41.11 -46.75 19.42
CA SER A 149 -40.53 -47.27 20.65
C SER A 149 -40.34 -48.78 20.48
N PRO A 150 -39.18 -49.35 20.86
CA PRO A 150 -39.01 -50.80 20.83
C PRO A 150 -40.03 -51.43 21.79
N PRO A 151 -40.58 -52.61 21.46
CA PRO A 151 -41.67 -53.19 22.22
C PRO A 151 -41.20 -53.50 23.65
N ARG A 152 -41.80 -52.83 24.62
CA ARG A 152 -41.66 -53.21 26.03
C ARG A 152 -42.52 -54.44 26.30
N LEU A 153 -41.87 -55.60 26.33
CA LEU A 153 -42.37 -56.78 27.02
C LEU A 153 -42.36 -56.48 28.53
N SER A 154 -43.51 -56.21 29.13
CA SER A 154 -43.67 -56.33 30.59
C SER A 154 -45.13 -56.53 30.99
N HIS A 155 -45.45 -57.81 31.19
CA HIS A 155 -46.26 -58.42 32.24
C HIS A 155 -47.59 -57.78 32.66
N THR A 156 -48.64 -58.57 32.45
CA THR A 156 -49.97 -58.45 33.06
C THR A 156 -49.85 -58.44 34.57
N MET A 157 -50.17 -57.32 35.21
CA MET A 157 -50.54 -57.30 36.62
C MET A 157 -51.80 -56.45 36.73
N SER A 158 -52.92 -57.14 36.74
CA SER A 158 -54.24 -56.60 37.07
C SER A 158 -54.21 -56.13 38.53
N VAL A 159 -54.65 -54.91 38.79
CA VAL A 159 -54.94 -54.47 40.15
C VAL A 159 -56.35 -53.89 40.15
N PRO A 160 -57.29 -54.44 40.95
CA PRO A 160 -58.69 -54.06 40.91
C PRO A 160 -58.91 -52.74 41.64
N SER A 161 -59.87 -51.95 41.14
CA SER A 161 -60.36 -50.76 41.82
C SER A 161 -61.35 -51.17 42.91
N MET A 162 -61.09 -50.76 44.16
CA MET A 162 -62.08 -50.85 45.23
C MET A 162 -62.95 -49.60 45.23
N ARG A 163 -64.26 -49.83 45.37
CA ARG A 163 -65.32 -48.82 45.48
C ARG A 163 -65.15 -47.89 46.67
#